data_AF-A0AAD4PN93-F1
#
_entry.id   AF-A0AAD4PN93-F1
#
_cell.length_a   1.000
_cell.length_b   1.000
_cell.length_c   1.000
_cell.angle_alpha   90.00
_cell.angle_beta   90.00
_cell.angle_gamma   90.00
#
_symmetry.space_group_name_H-M   'P 1'
#
loop_
_entity.id
_entity.type
_entity.pdbx_description
1 polymer ?
#
loop_
_entity_poly.entity_id
_entity_poly.type
_entity_poly.pdbx_seq_one_letter_code
_entity_poly.pdbx_strand_id
1 'polypeptide(L)'
;MRFVFVIILLTVQYTASIPNGFQKPTRYDNFPVYKVYITNPEQRNIINSLLNNTNMYNLWHNGQREMHIMVNPKELQNFKRIVKQEGWLIELLIPNVQAYVVV
;
A
#
# COMPACT_ATOMS: atom_id res chain seq x y z
N MET A 1 -23.25 -11.07 -49.62
CA MET A 1 -22.26 -10.03 -49.98
C MET A 1 -21.59 -9.58 -48.70
N ARG A 2 -20.27 -9.82 -48.59
CA ARG A 2 -19.49 -9.86 -47.35
C ARG A 2 -18.93 -8.45 -47.06
N PHE A 3 -19.37 -7.83 -45.97
CA PHE A 3 -18.88 -6.51 -45.54
C PHE A 3 -17.47 -6.65 -44.98
N VAL A 4 -16.47 -6.10 -45.68
CA VAL A 4 -15.09 -6.00 -45.20
C VAL A 4 -14.96 -4.67 -44.46
N PHE A 5 -14.90 -4.72 -43.13
CA PHE A 5 -14.52 -3.57 -42.31
C PHE A 5 -12.99 -3.47 -42.31
N VAL A 6 -12.45 -2.48 -43.01
CA VAL A 6 -11.04 -2.10 -42.95
C VAL A 6 -10.85 -1.26 -41.68
N ILE A 7 -10.30 -1.85 -40.62
CA ILE A 7 -9.89 -1.10 -39.43
C ILE A 7 -8.42 -0.71 -39.63
N ILE A 8 -8.19 0.56 -39.92
CA ILE A 8 -6.86 1.17 -39.96
C ILE A 8 -6.36 1.30 -38.52
N LEU A 9 -5.35 0.51 -38.15
CA LEU A 9 -4.63 0.63 -36.88
C LEU A 9 -3.78 1.92 -36.91
N LEU A 10 -4.26 2.96 -36.24
CA LEU A 10 -3.47 4.12 -35.84
C LEU A 10 -2.46 3.69 -34.77
N THR A 11 -1.26 3.30 -35.18
CA THR A 11 -0.13 3.16 -34.25
C THR A 11 0.49 4.53 -34.04
N VAL A 12 0.05 5.24 -33.01
CA VAL A 12 0.80 6.38 -32.47
C VAL A 12 2.05 5.81 -31.80
N GLN A 13 3.19 5.94 -32.46
CA GLN A 13 4.49 5.57 -31.88
C GLN A 13 4.84 6.59 -30.81
N TYR A 14 4.48 6.31 -29.56
CA TYR A 14 5.05 7.01 -28.41
C TYR A 14 6.50 6.53 -28.24
N THR A 15 7.46 7.25 -28.80
CA THR A 15 8.86 7.14 -28.36
C THR A 15 8.98 7.86 -27.02
N ALA A 16 8.59 7.18 -25.95
CA ALA A 16 8.89 7.66 -24.60
C ALA A 16 10.40 7.55 -24.40
N SER A 17 11.06 8.70 -24.35
CA SER A 17 12.46 8.85 -23.93
C SER A 17 12.66 8.11 -22.60
N ILE A 18 13.40 7.00 -22.60
CA ILE A 18 13.77 6.29 -21.36
C ILE A 18 14.81 7.16 -20.65
N PRO A 19 14.51 7.74 -19.48
CA PRO A 19 15.53 8.41 -18.70
C PRO A 19 16.49 7.34 -18.20
N ASN A 20 17.75 7.41 -18.64
CA ASN A 20 18.83 6.58 -18.10
C ASN A 20 19.04 6.91 -16.63
N GLY A 21 18.38 6.12 -15.78
CA GLY A 21 18.60 6.04 -14.35
C GLY A 21 17.91 4.77 -13.90
N PHE A 22 18.64 3.65 -13.88
CA PHE A 22 18.18 2.43 -13.22
C PHE A 22 17.97 2.76 -11.74
N GLN A 23 16.81 3.29 -11.38
CA GLN A 23 16.40 3.38 -9.99
C GLN A 23 16.35 1.94 -9.50
N LYS A 24 17.24 1.62 -8.56
CA LYS A 24 17.26 0.29 -7.96
C LYS A 24 15.85 0.02 -7.46
N PRO A 25 15.23 -1.10 -7.85
CA PRO A 25 13.86 -1.36 -7.49
C PRO A 25 13.70 -1.36 -5.97
N THR A 26 12.69 -0.63 -5.50
CA THR A 26 12.39 -0.48 -4.08
C THR A 26 12.03 -1.84 -3.50
N ARG A 27 12.78 -2.28 -2.48
CA ARG A 27 12.50 -3.52 -1.75
C ARG A 27 11.61 -3.24 -0.55
N TYR A 28 10.67 -4.15 -0.29
CA TYR A 28 9.70 -4.09 0.80
C TYR A 28 9.84 -5.30 1.73
N ASP A 29 11.07 -5.77 1.96
CA ASP A 29 11.31 -6.96 2.79
C ASP A 29 10.76 -6.78 4.20
N ASN A 30 9.96 -7.76 4.63
CA ASN A 30 9.37 -7.86 5.97
C ASN A 30 8.39 -6.74 6.31
N PHE A 31 7.96 -5.91 5.34
CA PHE A 31 6.89 -4.95 5.56
C PHE A 31 5.58 -5.75 5.70
N PRO A 32 4.93 -5.75 6.88
CA PRO A 32 3.64 -6.38 7.04
C PRO A 32 2.52 -5.37 6.79
N VAL A 33 1.37 -5.87 6.33
CA VAL A 33 0.13 -5.11 6.22
C VAL A 33 -0.86 -5.61 7.26
N TYR A 34 -1.33 -4.71 8.11
CA TYR A 34 -2.36 -4.97 9.10
C TYR A 34 -3.66 -4.33 8.70
N LYS A 35 -4.75 -5.06 8.92
CA LYS A 35 -6.11 -4.53 8.98
C LYS A 35 -6.39 -4.06 10.40
N VAL A 36 -6.82 -2.82 10.55
CA VAL A 36 -7.21 -2.21 11.81
C VAL A 36 -8.70 -1.92 11.76
N TYR A 37 -9.46 -2.50 12.69
CA TYR A 37 -10.90 -2.27 12.79
C TYR A 37 -11.15 -0.93 13.48
N ILE A 38 -11.95 -0.06 12.85
CA ILE A 38 -12.27 1.27 13.35
C ILE A 38 -13.55 1.20 14.17
N THR A 39 -13.38 1.35 15.49
CA THR A 39 -14.47 1.25 16.47
C THR A 39 -15.04 2.61 16.84
N ASN A 40 -14.21 3.66 16.78
CA ASN A 40 -14.61 5.02 17.14
C ASN A 40 -13.83 6.08 16.33
N PRO A 41 -14.31 7.35 16.30
CA PRO A 41 -13.65 8.43 15.56
C PRO A 41 -12.27 8.83 16.11
N GLU A 42 -12.04 8.70 17.41
CA GLU A 42 -10.75 9.03 18.04
C GLU A 42 -9.63 8.10 17.56
N GLN A 43 -9.90 6.80 17.51
CA GLN A 43 -9.01 5.78 16.93
C GLN A 43 -8.61 6.14 15.50
N ARG A 44 -9.57 6.61 14.68
CA ARG A 44 -9.27 7.07 13.31
C ARG A 44 -8.31 8.27 13.32
N ASN A 45 -8.48 9.22 14.23
CA ASN A 45 -7.59 10.37 14.34
C ASN A 45 -6.17 9.98 14.77
N ILE A 46 -6.03 9.02 15.70
CA ILE A 46 -4.71 8.51 16.12
C ILE A 46 -4.04 7.81 14.94
N ILE A 47 -4.75 6.95 14.21
CA ILE A 47 -4.22 6.27 13.03
C ILE A 47 -3.81 7.29 11.95
N ASN A 48 -4.61 8.31 11.69
CA ASN A 48 -4.26 9.37 10.75
C ASN A 48 -2.98 10.11 11.18
N SER A 49 -2.80 10.32 12.48
CA SER A 49 -1.57 10.92 13.02
C SER A 49 -0.34 10.04 12.78
N LEU A 50 -0.47 8.71 12.87
CA LEU A 50 0.60 7.77 12.51
C LEU A 50 0.93 7.82 11.01
N LEU A 51 -0.10 7.91 10.17
CA LEU A 51 0.04 7.95 8.71
C LEU A 51 0.69 9.25 8.19
N ASN A 52 0.80 10.30 9.01
CA ASN A 52 1.55 11.51 8.65
C ASN A 52 3.04 11.23 8.42
N ASN A 53 3.58 10.15 8.99
CA ASN A 53 4.96 9.71 8.71
C ASN A 53 4.96 8.59 7.67
N THR A 54 4.93 8.97 6.39
CA THR A 54 4.86 8.06 5.24
C THR A 54 6.07 7.12 5.10
N ASN A 55 7.21 7.45 5.70
CA ASN A 55 8.38 6.58 5.75
C ASN A 55 8.20 5.41 6.73
N MET A 56 7.34 5.59 7.73
CA MET A 56 7.09 4.65 8.81
C MET A 56 5.80 3.85 8.61
N TYR A 57 4.75 4.50 8.09
CA TYR A 57 3.43 3.92 7.91
C TYR A 57 2.87 4.32 6.57
N ASN A 58 2.33 3.36 5.82
CA ASN A 58 1.70 3.60 4.53
C ASN A 58 0.27 3.10 4.53
N LEU A 59 -0.65 3.96 4.10
CA LEU A 59 -2.05 3.62 3.96
C LEU A 59 -2.27 2.81 2.68
N TRP A 60 -2.81 1.60 2.81
CA TRP A 60 -3.13 0.72 1.69
C TRP A 60 -4.62 0.70 1.37
N HIS A 61 -5.47 0.88 2.38
CA HIS A 61 -6.92 0.95 2.22
C HIS A 61 -7.53 1.82 3.30
N ASN A 62 -8.50 2.66 2.92
CA ASN A 62 -9.27 3.49 3.84
C ASN A 62 -10.76 3.19 3.67
N GLY A 63 -11.31 2.40 4.58
CA GLY A 63 -12.73 2.14 4.69
C GLY A 63 -13.33 2.85 5.90
N GLN A 64 -14.66 2.87 6.00
CA GLN A 64 -15.35 3.48 7.16
C GLN A 64 -15.16 2.66 8.45
N ARG A 65 -15.15 1.32 8.34
CA ARG A 65 -15.07 0.39 9.47
C ARG A 65 -13.71 -0.27 9.62
N GLU A 66 -12.82 -0.10 8.65
CA GLU A 66 -11.51 -0.73 8.64
C GLU A 66 -10.50 0.10 7.85
N MET A 67 -9.23 0.03 8.23
CA MET A 67 -8.12 0.61 7.48
C MET A 67 -7.00 -0.41 7.35
N HIS A 68 -6.33 -0.45 6.20
CA HIS A 68 -5.16 -1.31 5.99
C HIS A 68 -3.90 -0.46 6.01
N ILE A 69 -2.95 -0.84 6.85
CA ILE A 69 -1.74 -0.09 7.12
C ILE A 69 -0.55 -1.01 6.90
N MET A 70 0.32 -0.62 5.97
CA MET A 70 1.65 -1.20 5.85
C MET A 70 2.59 -0.53 6.86
N VAL A 71 3.28 -1.35 7.63
CA VAL A 71 4.15 -0.89 8.72
C VAL A 71 5.61 -1.09 8.33
N ASN A 72 6.45 -0.09 8.58
CA ASN A 72 7.88 -0.26 8.42
C ASN A 72 8.40 -1.29 9.45
N PRO A 73 9.23 -2.29 9.07
CA PRO A 73 9.76 -3.29 10.01
C PRO A 73 10.44 -2.68 11.24
N LYS A 74 11.07 -1.51 11.09
CA LYS A 74 11.73 -0.78 12.19
C LYS A 74 10.73 -0.25 13.23
N GLU A 75 9.52 0.08 12.80
CA GLU A 75 8.44 0.61 13.64
C GLU A 75 7.45 -0.46 14.10
N LEU A 76 7.63 -1.71 13.69
CA LEU A 76 6.67 -2.78 13.97
C LEU A 76 6.42 -2.99 15.47
N GLN A 77 7.47 -2.91 16.29
CA GLN A 77 7.33 -3.04 17.75
C GLN A 77 6.60 -1.85 18.36
N ASN A 78 6.88 -0.64 17.86
CA ASN A 78 6.21 0.58 18.30
C ASN A 78 4.71 0.53 17.96
N PHE A 79 4.38 0.11 16.74
CA PHE A 79 3.00 -0.11 16.30
C PHE A 79 2.26 -1.12 17.18
N LYS A 80 2.85 -2.29 17.44
CA LYS A 80 2.26 -3.32 18.31
C LYS A 80 2.03 -2.82 19.74
N ARG A 81 2.93 -1.99 20.27
CA ARG A 81 2.78 -1.36 21.57
C ARG A 81 1.57 -0.43 21.60
N ILE A 82 1.41 0.44 20.60
CA ILE A 82 0.27 1.36 20.48
C ILE A 82 -1.04 0.58 20.39
N VAL A 83 -1.10 -0.41 19.48
CA VAL A 83 -2.27 -1.30 19.34
C VAL A 83 -2.66 -1.94 20.67
N LYS A 84 -1.68 -2.43 21.44
CA LYS A 84 -1.92 -3.06 22.75
C LYS A 84 -2.41 -2.06 23.79
N GLN A 85 -1.81 -0.86 23.84
CA GLN A 85 -2.17 0.17 24.82
C GLN A 85 -3.58 0.72 24.58
N GLU A 86 -3.92 0.93 23.32
CA GLU A 86 -5.22 1.47 22.91
C GLU A 86 -6.31 0.38 22.80
N GLY A 87 -5.95 -0.89 22.99
CA GLY A 87 -6.90 -2.02 22.90
C GLY A 87 -7.48 -2.23 21.50
N TRP A 88 -6.74 -1.88 20.45
CA TRP A 88 -7.23 -1.98 19.08
C TRP A 88 -7.32 -3.43 18.60
N LEU A 89 -8.39 -3.72 17.87
CA LEU A 89 -8.53 -4.99 17.15
C LEU A 89 -7.78 -4.87 15.81
N ILE A 90 -6.79 -5.74 15.61
CA ILE A 90 -6.01 -5.83 14.39
C ILE A 90 -5.93 -7.25 13.86
N GLU A 91 -5.77 -7.38 12.56
CA GLU A 91 -5.57 -8.63 11.84
C GLU A 91 -4.40 -8.50 10.88
N LEU A 92 -3.50 -9.49 10.85
CA LEU A 92 -2.38 -9.50 9.90
C LEU A 92 -2.89 -10.00 8.54
N LEU A 93 -2.92 -9.11 7.55
CA LEU A 93 -3.34 -9.48 6.19
C LEU A 93 -2.18 -10.04 5.37
N ILE A 94 -1.04 -9.34 5.39
CA ILE A 94 0.13 -9.69 4.59
C ILE A 94 1.35 -9.69 5.50
N PRO A 95 2.03 -10.83 5.72
CA PRO A 95 3.20 -10.89 6.59
C PRO A 95 4.44 -10.23 5.96
N ASN A 96 4.59 -10.28 4.64
CA ASN A 96 5.70 -9.69 3.92
C ASN A 96 5.26 -9.26 2.52
N VAL A 97 5.19 -7.94 2.29
CA VAL A 97 4.81 -7.36 1.00
C VAL A 97 5.76 -7.77 -0.12
N GLN A 98 7.05 -7.95 0.15
CA GLN A 98 8.02 -8.37 -0.87
C GLN A 98 7.66 -9.68 -1.57
N ALA A 99 6.94 -10.59 -0.89
CA ALA A 99 6.53 -11.87 -1.48
C ALA A 99 5.54 -11.70 -2.66
N TYR A 100 4.89 -10.54 -2.76
CA TYR A 100 3.86 -10.25 -3.76
C TYR A 100 4.34 -9.25 -4.83
N VAL A 101 5.56 -8.72 -4.69
CA VAL A 101 6.15 -7.80 -5.66
C VAL A 101 7.36 -8.48 -6.28
N VAL A 102 7.25 -8.81 -7.56
CA VAL A 102 8.41 -9.22 -8.36
C VAL A 102 9.14 -7.96 -8.76
N VAL A 103 10.35 -7.84 -8.24
CA VAL A 103 11.30 -6.78 -8.53
C VAL A 103 12.18 -7.18 -9.70
#